data_AF-A0A537KHI6-F1
#
_entry.id   AF-A0A537KHI6-F1
#
_cell.length_a   1.000
_cell.length_b   1.000
_cell.length_c   1.000
_cell.angle_alpha   90.00
_cell.angle_beta   90.00
_cell.angle_gamma   90.00
#
_symmetry.space_group_name_H-M   'P 1'
#
loop_
_entity.id
_entity.type
_entity.pdbx_description
1 polymer ?
#
loop_
_entity_poly.entity_id
_entity_poly.type
_entity_poly.pdbx_seq_one_letter_code
_entity_poly.pdbx_strand_id
1 'polypeptide(L)' 'MILNDDIYTWGLQIDSTKDLMKFDIPIKKTSVNFEYFTMVFQPITNGAELVMAWDDTEARLPINF' A
#
# COMPACT_ATOMS: atom_id res chain seq x y z
N MET A 1 3.20 5.31 3.12
CA MET A 1 2.64 4.03 3.59
C MET A 1 3.50 3.52 4.75
N ILE A 2 2.88 2.92 5.77
CA ILE A 2 3.58 2.34 6.93
C ILE A 2 3.19 0.87 7.05
N LEU A 3 4.16 -0.02 7.22
CA LEU A 3 3.93 -1.39 7.67
C LEU A 3 4.25 -1.45 9.16
N ASN A 4 3.27 -1.85 9.96
CA ASN A 4 3.34 -1.89 11.42
C ASN A 4 3.02 -3.33 11.87
N ASP A 5 3.70 -3.82 12.92
CA ASP A 5 3.53 -5.19 13.42
C ASP A 5 2.53 -5.31 14.59
N ASP A 6 1.86 -4.23 14.96
CA ASP A 6 0.84 -4.19 16.01
C ASP A 6 -0.49 -4.77 15.53
N ILE A 7 -0.57 -6.10 15.52
CA ILE A 7 -1.77 -6.84 15.12
C ILE A 7 -2.88 -6.78 16.19
N TYR A 8 -4.13 -6.99 15.75
CA TYR A 8 -5.34 -6.90 16.58
C TYR A 8 -5.68 -5.50 17.11
N THR A 9 -5.08 -4.47 16.52
CA THR A 9 -5.44 -3.08 16.77
C THR A 9 -6.40 -2.58 15.68
N TRP A 10 -7.37 -1.77 16.07
CA TRP A 10 -8.29 -1.09 15.16
C TRP A 10 -8.43 0.37 15.57
N GLY A 11 -8.36 1.30 14.62
CA GLY A 11 -8.63 2.72 14.85
C GLY A 11 -7.38 3.59 15.00
N LEU A 12 -7.49 4.63 15.84
CA LEU A 12 -6.57 5.78 15.85
C LEU A 12 -5.37 5.63 16.82
N GLN A 13 -5.34 4.57 17.63
CA GLN A 13 -4.24 4.31 18.55
C GLN A 13 -3.16 3.51 17.83
N ILE A 14 -2.37 4.20 16.99
CA ILE A 14 -1.22 3.61 16.31
C ILE A 14 0.02 3.85 17.16
N ASP A 15 0.63 2.76 17.63
CA ASP A 15 1.94 2.82 18.28
C ASP A 15 3.05 2.91 17.23
N SER A 16 3.55 4.12 17.00
CA SER A 16 4.62 4.37 16.04
C SER A 16 5.96 3.68 16.36
N THR A 17 6.14 3.17 17.59
CA THR A 17 7.35 2.41 17.96
C THR A 17 7.37 1.01 17.34
N LYS A 18 6.22 0.55 16.83
CA LYS A 18 6.00 -0.73 16.14
C LYS A 18 6.00 -0.61 14.61
N ASP A 19 6.37 0.56 14.08
CA ASP A 19 6.52 0.76 12.65
C ASP A 19 7.76 0.00 12.15
N LEU A 20 7.55 -1.10 11.42
CA LEU A 20 8.64 -1.89 10.82
C LEU A 20 9.24 -1.18 9.61
N MET A 21 8.40 -0.59 8.77
CA MET A 21 8.83 0.04 7.52
C MET A 21 7.98 1.24 7.16
N LYS A 22 8.61 2.27 6.59
CA LYS A 22 7.95 3.49 6.08
C LYS A 22 8.38 3.72 4.65
N PHE A 23 7.40 3.91 3.77
CA PHE A 23 7.61 4.10 2.35
C PHE A 23 6.95 5.39 1.89
N ASP A 24 7.74 6.24 1.23
CA ASP A 24 7.21 7.33 0.43
C ASP A 24 7.00 6.82 -0.99
N ILE A 25 5.74 6.53 -1.33
CA ILE A 25 5.35 6.06 -2.66
C ILE A 25 4.59 7.16 -3.40
N PRO A 26 4.88 7.37 -4.69
CA PRO A 26 4.18 8.39 -5.46
C PRO A 26 2.72 8.01 -5.68
N ILE A 27 1.84 9.00 -5.56
CA ILE A 27 0.44 8.88 -5.94
C ILE A 27 0.27 9.32 -7.39
N LYS A 28 -0.44 8.52 -8.19
CA LYS A 28 -0.68 8.78 -9.61
C LYS A 28 -2.18 8.77 -9.89
N LYS A 29 -2.59 9.54 -10.90
CA LYS A 29 -3.92 9.40 -11.47
C LYS A 29 -4.00 8.19 -12.40
N THR A 30 -5.12 7.49 -12.38
CA THR A 30 -5.46 6.39 -13.28
C THR A 30 -6.71 6.72 -14.07
N SER A 31 -6.82 6.19 -15.30
CA SER A 31 -8.00 6.36 -16.15
C SER A 31 -9.17 5.46 -15.75
N VAL A 32 -8.92 4.52 -14.83
CA VAL A 32 -9.92 3.58 -14.33
C VAL A 32 -10.43 4.10 -12.99
N ASN A 33 -11.75 4.25 -12.86
CA ASN A 33 -12.36 4.64 -11.59
C ASN A 33 -12.66 3.39 -10.74
N PHE A 34 -12.08 3.32 -9.54
CA PHE A 34 -12.31 2.25 -8.58
C PHE A 34 -13.22 2.75 -7.44
N GLU A 35 -14.48 2.30 -7.39
CA GLU A 35 -15.39 2.69 -6.29
C GLU A 35 -14.87 2.24 -4.91
N TYR A 36 -14.31 1.03 -4.85
CA TYR A 36 -13.77 0.48 -3.61
C TYR A 36 -12.26 0.57 -3.58
N PHE A 37 -11.73 0.89 -2.40
CA PHE A 37 -10.30 0.76 -2.14
C PHE A 37 -9.85 -0.69 -2.37
N THR A 38 -9.00 -0.89 -3.36
CA THR A 38 -8.61 -2.19 -3.88
C THR A 38 -7.11 -2.39 -3.74
N MET A 39 -6.69 -3.57 -3.29
CA MET A 39 -5.27 -3.96 -3.19
C MET A 39 -5.02 -5.26 -3.95
N VAL A 40 -4.00 -5.28 -4.82
CA VAL A 40 -3.63 -6.47 -5.60
C VAL A 40 -2.11 -6.58 -5.73
N PHE A 41 -1.58 -7.80 -5.64
CA PHE A 41 -0.18 -8.07 -5.99
C PHE A 41 -0.06 -8.45 -7.47
N GLN A 42 0.84 -7.77 -8.19
CA GLN A 42 1.19 -8.05 -9.57
C GLN A 42 2.63 -8.57 -9.63
N PRO A 43 2.94 -9.63 -10.40
CA PRO A 43 4.31 -10.09 -10.54
C PRO A 43 5.15 -9.06 -11.32
N ILE A 44 6.39 -8.82 -10.86
CA ILE A 44 7.40 -8.03 -11.58
C ILE A 44 8.69 -8.85 -11.68
N THR A 45 9.64 -8.40 -12.52
CA THR A 45 10.96 -9.06 -12.58
C THR A 45 11.61 -9.04 -11.20
N ASN A 46 11.97 -10.23 -10.68
CA ASN A 46 12.56 -10.44 -9.36
C ASN A 46 11.71 -9.92 -8.17
N GLY A 47 10.39 -9.95 -8.27
CA GLY A 47 9.56 -9.42 -7.19
C GLY A 47 8.06 -9.46 -7.41
N ALA A 48 7.37 -8.70 -6.58
CA ALA A 48 5.96 -8.37 -6.73
C ALA A 48 5.74 -6.87 -6.50
N GLU A 49 4.73 -6.31 -7.17
CA GLU A 49 4.26 -4.95 -6.95
C GLU A 49 2.90 -5.01 -6.24
N LEU A 50 2.79 -4.34 -5.09
CA LEU A 50 1.50 -4.08 -4.44
C LEU A 50 0.88 -2.84 -5.06
N VAL A 51 -0.23 -3.03 -5.77
CA VAL A 51 -1.03 -1.97 -6.38
C VAL A 51 -2.22 -1.67 -5.47
N MET A 52 -2.35 -0.41 -5.08
CA MET A 52 -3.46 0.10 -4.28
C MET A 52 -4.18 1.17 -5.10
N ALA A 53 -5.49 1.06 -5.27
CA ALA A 53 -6.27 2.00 -6.08
C ALA A 53 -7.64 2.33 -5.47
N TRP A 54 -8.08 3.57 -5.64
CA TRP A 54 -9.40 4.08 -5.24
C TRP A 54 -9.72 5.34 -6.07
N ASP A 55 -10.99 5.55 -6.38
CA ASP A 55 -11.46 6.60 -7.30
C ASP A 55 -10.59 6.63 -8.57
N ASP A 56 -10.05 7.78 -8.95
CA ASP A 56 -9.11 7.94 -10.07
C ASP A 56 -7.63 7.93 -9.64
N THR A 57 -7.33 7.35 -8.47
CA THR A 57 -6.02 7.41 -7.82
C THR A 57 -5.42 6.02 -7.62
N GLU A 58 -4.12 5.89 -7.89
CA GLU A 58 -3.35 4.67 -7.62
C GLU A 58 -2.00 4.96 -6.95
N ALA A 59 -1.54 3.99 -6.15
CA ALA A 59 -0.23 3.95 -5.53
C ALA A 59 0.38 2.56 -5.75
N ARG A 60 1.69 2.51 -6.01
CA ARG A 60 2.41 1.27 -6.34
C ARG A 60 3.64 1.11 -5.45
N LEU A 61 3.75 -0.03 -4.78
CA LEU A 61 4.89 -0.39 -3.95
C LEU A 61 5.60 -1.63 -4.52
N PRO A 62 6.81 -1.48 -5.10
CA PRO A 62 7.61 -2.62 -5.54
C PRO A 62 8.28 -3.33 -4.36
N ILE A 63 8.28 -4.66 -4.38
CA ILE A 63 8.90 -5.55 -3.40
C ILE A 63 9.81 -6.53 -4.17
N ASN A 64 11.12 -6.38 -4.00
CA ASN A 64 12.12 -7.22 -4.67
C ASN A 64 12.61 -8.34 -3.72
N PHE A 65 12.94 -9.50 -4.28
CA PHE A 65 13.50 -10.66 -3.56
C PHE A 65 14.86 -11.08 -4.11
#